data_AF-A0A945GMD5-F1
#
_entry.id   AF-A0A945GMD5-F1
#
_cell.length_a   1.000
_cell.length_b   1.000
_cell.length_c   1.000
_cell.angle_alpha   90.00
_cell.angle_beta   90.00
_cell.angle_gamma   90.00
#
_symmetry.space_group_name_H-M   'P 1'
#
loop_
_entity.id
_entity.type
_entity.pdbx_description
1 polymer ?
#
loop_
_entity_poly.entity_id
_entity_poly.type
_entity_poly.pdbx_seq_one_letter_code
_entity_poly.pdbx_strand_id
1 'polypeptide(L)'
;LRCRYRNSWSEPEPLKPGELTAIKLRLGQIGCRFPAGSRIGLMITSSDFPRILPHPNSMAPTWREKKPVVARNAVLHGPATPSCLSLPVVDLD
;
A
#
# COMPACT_ATOMS: atom_id res chain seq x y z
N LEU A 1 4.06 -1.56 -3.62
CA LEU A 1 4.27 -0.24 -4.26
C LEU A 1 5.19 0.59 -3.37
N ARG A 2 6.11 1.40 -3.94
CA ARG A 2 6.74 2.51 -3.21
C ARG A 2 5.99 3.79 -3.58
N CYS A 3 5.57 4.60 -2.61
CA CYS A 3 4.68 5.75 -2.87
C CYS A 3 5.25 6.81 -3.82
N ARG A 4 6.59 6.86 -4.00
CA ARG A 4 7.21 7.73 -5.01
C ARG A 4 6.80 7.40 -6.44
N TYR A 5 6.37 6.16 -6.70
CA TYR A 5 5.90 5.71 -8.02
C TYR A 5 4.37 5.65 -8.11
N ARG A 6 3.64 6.36 -7.24
CA ARG A 6 2.16 6.30 -7.20
C ARG A 6 1.50 6.75 -8.50
N ASN A 7 2.14 7.70 -9.21
CA ASN A 7 1.62 8.31 -10.43
C ASN A 7 2.38 7.90 -11.69
N SER A 8 3.70 7.65 -11.57
CA SER A 8 4.54 7.21 -12.69
C SER A 8 5.66 6.30 -12.21
N TRP A 9 5.98 5.27 -13.00
CA TRP A 9 7.14 4.40 -12.76
C TRP A 9 8.46 5.03 -13.24
N SER A 10 8.40 5.92 -14.23
CA SER A 10 9.57 6.60 -14.80
C SER A 10 9.88 7.91 -14.08
N GLU A 11 8.87 8.57 -13.50
CA GLU A 11 8.99 9.89 -12.89
C GLU A 11 8.61 9.82 -11.39
N PRO A 12 9.57 9.47 -10.52
CA PRO A 12 9.31 9.39 -9.09
C PRO A 12 9.15 10.76 -8.45
N GLU A 13 8.15 10.91 -7.60
CA GLU A 13 7.86 12.17 -6.89
C GLU A 13 7.66 11.97 -5.39
N PRO A 14 8.12 12.91 -4.54
CA PRO A 14 7.95 12.79 -3.10
C PRO A 14 6.48 12.86 -2.67
N LEU A 15 6.18 12.36 -1.47
CA LEU A 15 4.98 12.75 -0.73
C LEU A 15 5.30 13.99 0.10
N LYS A 16 4.35 14.90 0.27
CA LYS A 16 4.49 15.98 1.25
C LYS A 16 4.06 15.48 2.64
N PRO A 17 4.85 15.71 3.69
CA PRO A 17 4.45 15.35 5.05
C PRO A 17 3.09 15.95 5.44
N GLY A 18 2.19 15.13 5.96
CA GLY A 18 0.85 15.56 6.41
C GLY A 18 -0.20 15.74 5.31
N GLU A 19 0.19 15.70 4.03
CA GLU A 19 -0.76 15.81 2.92
C GLU A 19 -1.52 14.50 2.72
N LEU A 20 -2.86 14.59 2.71
CA LEU A 20 -3.71 13.44 2.42
C LEU A 20 -3.48 13.01 0.98
N THR A 21 -2.92 11.82 0.80
CA THR A 21 -2.57 11.30 -0.53
C THR A 21 -3.30 10.00 -0.81
N ALA A 22 -4.09 9.98 -1.88
CA ALA A 22 -4.70 8.75 -2.38
C ALA A 22 -3.63 7.86 -3.01
N ILE A 23 -3.59 6.58 -2.60
CA ILE A 23 -2.65 5.59 -3.12
C ILE A 23 -3.45 4.42 -3.70
N LYS A 24 -3.25 4.14 -5.00
CA LYS A 24 -3.87 2.98 -5.66
C LYS A 24 -2.90 1.81 -5.69
N LEU A 25 -3.27 0.74 -4.98
CA LEU A 25 -2.52 -0.52 -4.98
C LEU A 25 -3.28 -1.54 -5.84
N ARG A 26 -2.65 -2.02 -6.91
CA ARG A 26 -3.16 -3.20 -7.63
C ARG A 26 -2.65 -4.44 -6.91
N LEU A 27 -3.57 -5.22 -6.37
CA LEU A 27 -3.25 -6.54 -5.81
C LEU A 27 -3.04 -7.54 -6.93
N GLY A 28 -2.28 -8.60 -6.64
CA GLY A 28 -2.12 -9.73 -7.55
C GLY A 28 -3.44 -10.46 -7.78
N GLN A 29 -3.47 -11.34 -8.78
CA GLN A 29 -4.63 -12.15 -9.07
C GLN A 29 -4.83 -13.20 -7.97
N ILE A 30 -6.07 -13.39 -7.54
CA ILE A 30 -6.47 -14.44 -6.60
C ILE A 30 -7.81 -15.02 -7.03
N GLY A 31 -7.93 -16.35 -7.00
CA GLY A 31 -9.19 -17.05 -7.09
C GLY A 31 -9.42 -17.79 -5.79
N CYS A 32 -10.39 -17.36 -4.99
CA CYS A 32 -10.69 -17.99 -3.71
C CYS A 32 -12.20 -18.01 -3.47
N ARG A 33 -12.70 -19.14 -2.97
CA ARG A 33 -14.05 -19.26 -2.42
C ARG A 33 -13.95 -19.12 -0.92
N PHE A 34 -14.75 -18.24 -0.33
CA PHE A 34 -14.86 -18.09 1.12
C PHE A 34 -16.02 -18.96 1.63
N PRO A 35 -15.77 -20.05 2.37
CA PRO A 35 -16.85 -20.86 2.95
C PRO A 35 -17.69 -20.06 3.95
N ALA A 36 -18.92 -20.51 4.20
CA ALA A 36 -19.77 -19.95 5.24
C ALA A 36 -19.04 -19.90 6.59
N GLY A 37 -19.19 -18.80 7.32
CA GLY A 37 -18.50 -18.53 8.60
C GLY A 37 -17.10 -17.91 8.46
N SER A 38 -16.56 -17.79 7.24
CA SER A 38 -15.26 -17.14 7.01
C SER A 38 -15.34 -15.62 7.10
N ARG A 39 -14.18 -14.97 7.22
CA ARG A 39 -14.03 -13.51 7.16
C ARG A 39 -12.91 -13.12 6.21
N ILE A 40 -13.07 -11.99 5.55
CA ILE A 40 -12.00 -11.34 4.78
C ILE A 40 -11.25 -10.40 5.71
N GLY A 41 -9.94 -10.60 5.85
CA GLY A 41 -9.05 -9.71 6.60
C GLY A 41 -8.15 -8.93 5.66
N LEU A 42 -8.02 -7.62 5.88
CA LEU A 42 -7.03 -6.77 5.21
C LEU A 42 -6.01 -6.28 6.23
N MET A 43 -4.74 -6.63 6.03
CA MET A 43 -3.63 -6.10 6.81
C MET A 43 -2.86 -5.08 5.97
N ILE A 44 -2.63 -3.90 6.53
CA ILE A 44 -1.87 -2.83 5.89
C ILE A 44 -0.62 -2.56 6.71
N THR A 45 0.53 -2.56 6.03
CA THR A 45 1.84 -2.25 6.60
C THR A 45 2.68 -1.50 5.59
N SER A 46 3.69 -0.76 6.05
CA SER A 46 4.64 -0.04 5.20
C SER A 46 5.92 -0.82 4.91
N SER A 47 5.98 -2.11 5.27
CA SER A 47 7.16 -2.96 5.08
C SER A 47 6.81 -4.43 4.91
N ASP A 48 7.63 -5.15 4.16
CA ASP A 48 7.52 -6.60 3.98
C ASP A 48 8.92 -7.21 3.83
N PHE A 49 9.72 -7.11 4.90
CA PHE A 49 11.06 -7.69 4.94
C PHE A 49 10.96 -9.17 5.34
N PRO A 50 11.76 -10.09 4.73
CA PRO A 50 12.88 -9.84 3.81
C PRO A 50 12.50 -9.73 2.33
N ARG A 51 11.22 -9.91 1.96
CA ARG A 51 10.77 -9.94 0.56
C ARG A 51 11.03 -8.63 -0.18
N ILE A 52 10.88 -7.49 0.49
CA ILE A 52 11.12 -6.14 -0.03
C ILE A 52 12.04 -5.39 0.92
N LEU A 53 13.14 -4.84 0.40
CA LEU A 53 14.07 -4.02 1.18
C LEU A 53 13.36 -2.83 1.85
N PRO A 54 13.58 -2.58 3.16
CA PRO A 54 12.87 -1.54 3.91
C PRO A 54 13.03 -0.17 3.26
N HIS A 55 11.96 0.59 3.15
CA HIS A 55 12.04 1.95 2.62
C HIS A 55 12.70 2.89 3.64
N PRO A 56 13.70 3.71 3.26
CA PRO A 56 14.39 4.61 4.21
C PRO A 56 13.53 5.78 4.71
N ASN A 57 12.34 5.95 4.14
CA ASN A 57 11.42 7.08 4.33
C ASN A 57 12.01 8.43 3.90
N SER A 58 12.90 8.39 2.90
CA SER A 58 13.43 9.53 2.15
C SER A 58 13.40 9.22 0.66
N MET A 59 13.76 10.19 -0.19
CA MET A 59 13.94 9.95 -1.63
C MET A 59 15.26 9.24 -1.97
N ALA A 60 16.11 8.99 -0.97
CA ALA A 60 17.39 8.34 -1.18
C ALA A 60 17.22 6.88 -1.69
N PRO A 61 18.21 6.35 -2.42
CA PRO A 61 18.23 4.95 -2.81
C PRO A 61 18.26 4.03 -1.58
N THR A 62 17.38 3.02 -1.56
CA THR A 62 17.22 2.12 -0.41
C THR A 62 18.49 1.34 -0.04
N TRP A 63 19.31 0.98 -1.02
CA TRP A 63 20.56 0.25 -0.80
C TRP A 63 21.74 1.13 -0.37
N ARG A 64 21.57 2.47 -0.36
CA ARG A 64 22.64 3.42 0.00
C ARG A 64 22.36 4.21 1.26
N GLU A 65 21.09 4.37 1.63
CA GLU A 65 20.73 5.18 2.79
C GLU A 65 21.21 4.53 4.09
N LYS A 66 21.97 5.30 4.88
CA LYS A 66 22.52 4.86 6.17
C LYS A 66 21.77 5.47 7.36
N LYS A 67 20.89 6.44 7.12
CA LYS A 67 20.12 7.15 8.13
C LYS A 67 18.62 7.11 7.79
N PRO A 68 17.95 5.96 7.97
CA PRO A 68 16.51 5.89 7.77
C PRO A 68 15.78 6.78 8.78
N VAL A 69 14.64 7.32 8.36
CA VAL A 69 13.79 8.16 9.22
C VAL A 69 12.56 7.35 9.64
N VAL A 70 12.12 7.51 10.88
CA VAL A 70 10.85 6.92 11.34
C VAL A 70 9.68 7.69 10.72
N ALA A 71 8.84 7.00 9.94
CA ALA A 71 7.60 7.55 9.42
C ALA A 71 6.42 7.11 10.29
N ARG A 72 5.54 8.06 10.65
CA ARG A 72 4.24 7.76 11.25
C ARG A 72 3.20 7.69 10.14
N ASN A 73 2.78 6.48 9.79
CA ASN A 73 1.78 6.25 8.75
C ASN A 73 0.39 6.19 9.37
N ALA A 74 -0.59 6.81 8.71
CA ALA A 74 -2.00 6.69 9.05
C ALA A 74 -2.76 6.26 7.79
N VAL A 75 -3.64 5.27 7.93
CA VAL A 75 -4.59 4.90 6.89
C VAL A 75 -5.92 5.54 7.24
N LEU A 76 -6.30 6.56 6.50
CA LEU A 76 -7.59 7.21 6.71
C LEU A 76 -8.70 6.41 6.05
N HIS A 77 -9.79 6.19 6.77
CA HIS A 77 -10.97 5.50 6.28
C HIS A 77 -12.23 6.17 6.84
N GLY A 78 -13.33 6.17 6.08
CA GLY A 78 -14.60 6.78 6.46
C GLY A 78 -15.25 7.53 5.30
N PRO A 79 -16.43 8.14 5.49
CA PRO A 79 -17.19 8.77 4.41
C PRO A 79 -16.41 9.87 3.66
N ALA A 80 -15.62 10.68 4.37
CA ALA A 80 -14.81 11.75 3.78
C ALA A 80 -13.48 11.25 3.15
N THR A 81 -13.01 10.07 3.54
CA THR A 81 -11.77 9.45 3.03
C THR A 81 -12.01 7.95 2.80
N PRO A 82 -12.72 7.56 1.73
CA PRO A 82 -13.26 6.21 1.57
C PRO A 82 -12.21 5.21 1.07
N SER A 83 -11.14 4.97 1.82
CA SER A 83 -10.20 3.88 1.54
C SER A 83 -10.93 2.54 1.53
N CYS A 84 -10.74 1.74 0.47
CA CYS A 84 -11.48 0.50 0.27
C CYS A 84 -10.63 -0.64 -0.31
N LEU A 85 -11.05 -1.88 -0.08
CA LEU A 85 -10.60 -3.06 -0.80
C LEU A 85 -11.62 -3.40 -1.90
N SER A 86 -11.23 -3.28 -3.16
CA SER A 86 -12.06 -3.67 -4.30
C SER A 86 -11.80 -5.12 -4.65
N LEU A 87 -12.78 -6.00 -4.43
CA LEU A 87 -12.71 -7.42 -4.79
C LEU A 87 -13.62 -7.71 -5.99
N PRO A 88 -13.12 -8.30 -7.08
CA PRO A 88 -13.98 -8.82 -8.14
C PRO A 88 -14.70 -10.07 -7.61
N VAL A 89 -16.02 -9.97 -7.44
CA VAL A 89 -16.87 -11.10 -7.09
C VAL A 89 -17.42 -11.70 -8.38
N VAL A 90 -17.36 -13.01 -8.49
CA VAL A 90 -17.87 -13.77 -9.64
C VAL A 90 -18.96 -14.69 -9.13
N ASP A 91 -20.12 -14.65 -9.78
CA ASP A 91 -21.19 -15.62 -9.54
C ASP A 91 -20.82 -16.94 -10.22
N LEU A 92 -21.04 -18.05 -9.53
CA LEU A 92 -20.71 -19.39 -10.00
C LEU A 92 -21.96 -20.17 -10.48
N ASP A 93 -23.07 -19.46 -10.66
CA ASP A 93 -24.34 -19.99 -11.16
C ASP A 93 -24.33 -20.15 -12.70
#